data_AF-A0A945GF28-F1
#
_entry.id   AF-A0A945GF28-F1
#
_cell.length_a   1.000
_cell.length_b   1.000
_cell.length_c   1.000
_cell.angle_alpha   90.00
_cell.angle_beta   90.00
_cell.angle_gamma   90.00
#
_symmetry.space_group_name_H-M   'P 1'
#
loop_
_entity.id
_entity.type
_entity.pdbx_description
1 polymer ?
#
loop_
_entity_poly.entity_id
_entity_poly.type
_entity_poly.pdbx_seq_one_letter_code
_entity_poly.pdbx_strand_id
1 'polypeptide(L)'
;MKNLFLIIFFISIINPVVSQKYYDSNDLKYYIDFSNRRANLKFEDYKINGPIEEIISYYGNRYTVIRGDSIHWLLQQSDKRNKHLSYILFKGDYDEVQKLAKWEYSNKKLEVLTSDRIFSGYFKDYFNFVDEGEYLKLSSDRLIGDYIKDAGLIGEYKIKIYRDNGVNYFDLNIEGVLKLTRKGVIIETNLPTLTRFEGTYDASLNTNIEFINQGIVAGRISLKDRAIFSLNIDLEKKMGTLTSLEVEVDQEGVELNKRMTTTFIVKD
;
A
#
# COMPACT_ATOMS: atom_id res chain seq x y z
N MET A 1 10.32 -61.16 -2.32
CA MET A 1 10.48 -59.86 -1.64
C MET A 1 11.01 -58.84 -2.65
N LYS A 2 10.10 -58.17 -3.36
CA LYS A 2 10.38 -57.05 -4.27
C LYS A 2 9.33 -55.99 -3.95
N ASN A 3 9.61 -55.21 -2.93
CA ASN A 3 8.86 -54.01 -2.54
C ASN A 3 9.86 -53.10 -1.84
N LEU A 4 9.66 -51.79 -1.97
CA LEU A 4 10.59 -50.69 -1.68
C LEU A 4 11.59 -50.41 -2.80
N PHE A 5 11.17 -49.69 -3.84
CA PHE A 5 11.92 -48.56 -4.40
C PHE A 5 11.05 -47.81 -5.42
N LEU A 6 9.85 -47.38 -5.00
CA LEU A 6 8.95 -46.58 -5.83
C LEU A 6 8.08 -45.66 -4.97
N ILE A 7 8.68 -45.03 -3.95
CA ILE A 7 8.05 -43.96 -3.16
C ILE A 7 9.08 -42.86 -2.88
N ILE A 8 9.83 -42.39 -3.87
CA ILE A 8 10.55 -41.10 -3.78
C ILE A 8 10.67 -40.51 -5.20
N PHE A 9 9.55 -40.07 -5.79
CA PHE A 9 9.57 -39.09 -6.88
C PHE A 9 8.22 -38.35 -7.00
N PHE A 10 7.58 -38.05 -5.86
CA PHE A 10 6.40 -37.19 -5.77
C PHE A 10 6.64 -35.95 -4.89
N ILE A 11 7.91 -35.61 -4.64
CA ILE A 11 8.30 -34.41 -3.90
C ILE A 11 9.33 -33.69 -4.76
N SER A 12 8.90 -32.81 -5.67
CA SER A 12 9.71 -31.68 -6.21
C SER A 12 9.15 -30.95 -7.44
N ILE A 13 7.82 -30.83 -7.61
CA ILE A 13 7.27 -29.71 -8.41
C ILE A 13 6.00 -29.16 -7.78
N ILE A 14 6.07 -28.79 -6.49
CA ILE A 14 5.25 -27.67 -6.03
C ILE A 14 5.99 -26.45 -6.58
N ASN A 15 5.71 -26.07 -7.83
CA ASN A 15 5.86 -24.67 -8.18
C ASN A 15 5.11 -23.93 -7.08
N PRO A 16 5.70 -22.95 -6.36
CA PRO A 16 4.88 -22.09 -5.54
C PRO A 16 3.87 -21.52 -6.54
N VAL A 17 2.62 -21.93 -6.43
CA VAL A 17 1.55 -21.15 -7.02
C VAL A 17 1.66 -19.86 -6.23
N VAL A 18 2.45 -18.92 -6.76
CA VAL A 18 2.50 -17.55 -6.27
C VAL A 18 1.04 -17.15 -6.28
N SER A 19 0.46 -17.09 -5.08
CA SER A 19 -0.96 -16.92 -4.93
C SER A 19 -1.32 -15.63 -5.66
N GLN A 20 -2.31 -15.73 -6.53
CA GLN A 20 -2.73 -14.61 -7.38
C GLN A 20 -3.77 -13.81 -6.61
N LYS A 21 -3.39 -13.41 -5.40
CA LYS A 21 -4.21 -12.60 -4.53
C LYS A 21 -3.60 -11.20 -4.45
N TYR A 22 -4.47 -10.23 -4.67
CA TYR A 22 -4.11 -8.83 -4.66
C TYR A 22 -5.00 -8.09 -3.68
N TYR A 23 -4.44 -7.13 -2.95
CA TYR A 23 -5.14 -6.35 -1.95
C TYR A 23 -5.16 -4.87 -2.32
N ASP A 24 -6.25 -4.18 -2.05
CA ASP A 24 -6.34 -2.72 -2.21
C ASP A 24 -5.31 -2.05 -1.29
N SER A 25 -4.36 -1.33 -1.86
CA SER A 25 -3.24 -0.72 -1.13
C SER A 25 -3.65 0.43 -0.22
N ASN A 26 -4.88 0.94 -0.33
CA ASN A 26 -5.42 2.03 0.48
C ASN A 26 -6.10 1.55 1.75
N ASP A 27 -6.93 0.50 1.71
CA ASP A 27 -7.66 -0.03 2.89
C ASP A 27 -7.10 -1.39 3.35
N LEU A 28 -6.43 -2.15 2.48
CA LEU A 28 -5.97 -3.54 2.69
C LEU A 28 -7.09 -4.57 2.99
N LYS A 29 -8.32 -4.09 3.25
CA LYS A 29 -9.52 -4.91 3.48
C LYS A 29 -10.12 -5.51 2.20
N TYR A 30 -9.99 -4.81 1.08
CA TYR A 30 -10.54 -5.25 -0.20
C TYR A 30 -9.49 -6.04 -0.98
N TYR A 31 -9.91 -7.07 -1.72
CA TYR A 31 -9.02 -7.97 -2.42
C TYR A 31 -9.69 -8.63 -3.64
N ILE A 32 -8.85 -9.08 -4.58
CA ILE A 32 -9.21 -10.05 -5.62
C ILE A 32 -8.31 -11.27 -5.45
N ASP A 33 -8.90 -12.46 -5.37
CA ASP A 33 -8.21 -13.71 -5.13
C ASP A 33 -8.54 -14.68 -6.27
N PHE A 34 -7.68 -14.68 -7.30
CA PHE A 34 -7.83 -15.58 -8.44
C PHE A 34 -7.56 -17.04 -8.07
N SER A 35 -6.76 -17.28 -7.03
CA SER A 35 -6.44 -18.63 -6.53
C SER A 35 -7.65 -19.31 -5.90
N ASN A 36 -8.40 -18.58 -5.06
CA ASN A 36 -9.63 -19.07 -4.42
C ASN A 36 -10.91 -18.69 -5.17
N ARG A 37 -10.77 -18.04 -6.33
CA ARG A 37 -11.88 -17.56 -7.17
C ARG A 37 -12.91 -16.75 -6.39
N ARG A 38 -12.45 -15.78 -5.60
CA ARG A 38 -13.30 -14.89 -4.82
C ARG A 38 -12.78 -13.46 -4.85
N ALA A 39 -13.70 -12.53 -4.75
CA ALA A 39 -13.40 -11.12 -4.71
C ALA A 39 -14.22 -10.44 -3.61
N ASN A 40 -13.61 -9.45 -2.97
CA ASN A 40 -14.27 -8.50 -2.09
C ASN A 40 -13.72 -7.12 -2.44
N LEU A 41 -14.38 -6.43 -3.34
CA LEU A 41 -13.85 -5.25 -4.02
C LEU A 41 -14.64 -4.02 -3.63
N LYS A 42 -13.92 -2.90 -3.50
CA LYS A 42 -14.50 -1.56 -3.50
C LYS A 42 -13.88 -0.82 -4.68
N PHE A 43 -14.70 -0.42 -5.63
CA PHE A 43 -14.27 0.37 -6.78
C PHE A 43 -15.20 1.57 -6.90
N GLU A 44 -14.62 2.77 -6.81
CA GLU A 44 -15.39 4.01 -6.63
C GLU A 44 -16.36 3.87 -5.44
N ASP A 45 -17.66 4.09 -5.68
CA ASP A 45 -18.73 3.94 -4.68
C ASP A 45 -19.35 2.53 -4.65
N TYR A 46 -18.88 1.62 -5.51
CA TYR A 46 -19.44 0.28 -5.66
C TYR A 46 -18.71 -0.75 -4.81
N LYS A 47 -19.47 -1.66 -4.20
CA LYS A 47 -18.95 -2.83 -3.49
C LYS A 47 -19.40 -4.11 -4.18
N ILE A 48 -18.44 -4.98 -4.48
CA ILE A 48 -18.70 -6.24 -5.17
C ILE A 48 -18.05 -7.35 -4.35
N ASN A 49 -18.87 -8.23 -3.78
CA ASN A 49 -18.41 -9.39 -3.03
C ASN A 49 -19.01 -10.65 -3.64
N GLY A 50 -18.16 -11.60 -4.01
CA GLY A 50 -18.62 -12.90 -4.47
C GLY A 50 -17.61 -13.66 -5.31
N PRO A 51 -18.05 -14.74 -5.98
CA PRO A 51 -17.17 -15.64 -6.70
C PRO A 51 -16.67 -15.02 -8.01
N ILE A 52 -15.52 -15.52 -8.45
CA ILE A 52 -14.92 -15.25 -9.75
C ILE A 52 -15.17 -16.45 -10.67
N GLU A 53 -15.64 -16.17 -11.88
CA GLU A 53 -15.81 -17.16 -12.94
C GLU A 53 -14.95 -16.78 -14.15
N GLU A 54 -14.37 -17.78 -14.79
CA GLU A 54 -13.60 -17.62 -16.02
C GLU A 54 -14.43 -18.15 -17.19
N ILE A 55 -14.73 -17.29 -18.16
CA ILE A 55 -15.58 -17.59 -19.31
C ILE A 55 -14.79 -17.41 -20.60
N ILE A 56 -14.83 -18.43 -21.46
CA ILE A 56 -14.38 -18.32 -22.85
C ILE A 56 -15.63 -18.16 -23.71
N SER A 57 -15.68 -17.07 -24.46
CA SER A 57 -16.78 -16.80 -25.39
C SER A 57 -16.75 -17.74 -26.60
N TYR A 58 -17.87 -17.77 -27.32
CA TYR A 58 -17.98 -18.46 -28.61
C TYR A 58 -16.91 -18.02 -29.62
N TYR A 59 -16.50 -16.75 -29.56
CA TYR A 59 -15.48 -16.17 -30.46
C TYR A 59 -14.04 -16.35 -29.93
N GLY A 60 -13.85 -17.04 -28.80
CA GLY A 60 -12.55 -17.34 -28.22
C GLY A 60 -11.98 -16.27 -27.28
N ASN A 61 -12.64 -15.12 -27.13
CA ASN A 61 -12.27 -14.12 -26.12
C ASN A 61 -12.47 -14.67 -24.71
N ARG A 62 -11.58 -14.30 -23.80
CA ARG A 62 -11.60 -14.76 -22.40
C ARG A 62 -12.03 -13.63 -21.48
N TYR A 63 -12.84 -13.96 -20.48
CA TYR A 63 -13.39 -13.02 -19.54
C TYR A 63 -13.28 -13.56 -18.11
N THR A 64 -12.81 -12.72 -17.20
CA THR A 64 -12.99 -12.89 -15.76
C THR A 64 -14.29 -12.18 -15.37
N VAL A 65 -15.22 -12.89 -14.74
CA VAL A 65 -16.50 -12.35 -14.26
C VAL A 65 -16.57 -12.44 -12.76
N ILE A 66 -16.89 -11.33 -12.09
CA ILE A 66 -17.09 -11.28 -10.65
C ILE A 66 -18.57 -11.10 -10.37
N ARG A 67 -19.18 -12.10 -9.75
CA ARG A 67 -20.59 -12.07 -9.37
C ARG A 67 -20.75 -11.37 -8.02
N GLY A 68 -21.19 -10.10 -8.01
CA GLY A 68 -21.80 -9.50 -6.81
C GLY A 68 -23.29 -9.79 -6.70
N ASP A 69 -23.96 -9.11 -5.75
CA ASP A 69 -25.40 -9.28 -5.51
C ASP A 69 -26.26 -8.68 -6.61
N SER A 70 -26.10 -7.38 -6.88
CA SER A 70 -26.79 -6.64 -7.94
C SER A 70 -25.84 -5.95 -8.91
N ILE A 71 -24.55 -5.91 -8.57
CA ILE A 71 -23.49 -5.30 -9.36
C ILE A 71 -22.48 -6.37 -9.69
N HIS A 72 -22.10 -6.47 -10.96
CA HIS A 72 -21.20 -7.48 -11.47
C HIS A 72 -20.06 -6.83 -12.22
N TRP A 73 -18.91 -7.49 -12.22
CA TRP A 73 -17.72 -7.00 -12.91
C TRP A 73 -17.36 -7.96 -14.04
N LEU A 74 -17.24 -7.46 -15.26
CA LEU A 74 -16.70 -8.18 -16.41
C LEU A 74 -15.34 -7.59 -16.77
N LEU A 75 -14.32 -8.43 -16.81
CA LEU A 75 -12.95 -8.08 -17.18
C LEU A 75 -12.57 -8.88 -18.42
N GLN A 76 -12.27 -8.20 -19.53
CA GLN A 76 -11.77 -8.88 -20.72
C GLN A 76 -10.28 -9.19 -20.54
N GLN A 77 -9.87 -10.44 -20.74
CA GLN A 77 -8.47 -10.84 -20.67
C GLN A 77 -7.76 -10.59 -21.99
N SER A 78 -6.45 -10.38 -21.90
CA SER A 78 -5.56 -10.40 -23.06
C SER A 78 -4.98 -11.80 -23.27
N ASP A 79 -4.37 -12.04 -24.43
CA ASP A 79 -3.63 -13.28 -24.70
C ASP A 79 -2.40 -13.45 -23.78
N LYS A 80 -1.92 -12.36 -23.18
CA LYS A 80 -0.83 -12.40 -22.19
C LYS A 80 -1.39 -12.79 -20.82
N ARG A 81 -0.71 -13.73 -20.16
CA ARG A 81 -1.08 -14.24 -18.84
C ARG A 81 -1.23 -13.11 -17.82
N ASN A 82 -2.30 -13.18 -17.02
CA ASN A 82 -2.63 -12.23 -15.93
C ASN A 82 -2.76 -10.77 -16.40
N LYS A 83 -3.12 -10.56 -17.67
CA LYS A 83 -3.38 -9.23 -18.22
C LYS A 83 -4.81 -9.10 -18.70
N HIS A 84 -5.39 -7.93 -18.48
CA HIS A 84 -6.75 -7.55 -18.83
C HIS A 84 -6.72 -6.37 -19.79
N LEU A 85 -7.61 -6.36 -20.79
CA LEU A 85 -7.68 -5.32 -21.82
C LEU A 85 -8.64 -4.20 -21.44
N SER A 86 -9.72 -4.54 -20.74
CA SER A 86 -10.80 -3.63 -20.42
C SER A 86 -11.63 -4.17 -19.26
N TYR A 87 -12.48 -3.30 -18.71
CA TYR A 87 -13.45 -3.69 -17.72
C TYR A 87 -14.78 -2.98 -17.90
N ILE A 88 -15.84 -3.63 -17.41
CA ILE A 88 -17.19 -3.07 -17.35
C ILE A 88 -17.83 -3.49 -16.02
N LEU A 89 -18.40 -2.54 -15.29
CA LEU A 89 -19.29 -2.80 -14.15
C LEU A 89 -20.73 -2.68 -14.61
N PHE A 90 -21.51 -3.73 -14.37
CA PHE A 90 -22.91 -3.81 -14.70
C PHE A 90 -23.78 -3.83 -13.45
N LYS A 91 -24.99 -3.31 -13.58
CA LYS A 91 -26.09 -3.59 -12.65
C LYS A 91 -27.20 -4.34 -13.38
N GLY A 92 -27.68 -5.43 -12.77
CA GLY A 92 -28.74 -6.26 -13.36
C GLY A 92 -28.63 -7.74 -12.99
N ASP A 93 -29.30 -8.59 -13.78
CA ASP A 93 -29.30 -10.04 -13.58
C ASP A 93 -27.95 -10.66 -13.99
N TYR A 94 -27.34 -11.44 -13.10
CA TYR A 94 -26.07 -12.13 -13.37
C TYR A 94 -26.14 -13.07 -14.59
N ASP A 95 -27.27 -13.74 -14.80
CA ASP A 95 -27.45 -14.67 -15.93
C ASP A 95 -27.31 -13.96 -17.29
N GLU A 96 -27.71 -12.68 -17.38
CA GLU A 96 -27.52 -11.88 -18.60
C GLU A 96 -26.06 -11.42 -18.75
N VAL A 97 -25.35 -11.15 -17.65
CA VAL A 97 -23.90 -10.88 -17.68
C VAL A 97 -23.13 -12.12 -18.15
N GLN A 98 -23.51 -13.32 -17.70
CA GLN A 98 -22.93 -14.56 -18.19
C GLN A 98 -23.22 -14.79 -19.68
N LYS A 99 -24.44 -14.51 -20.14
CA LYS A 99 -24.78 -14.58 -21.59
C LYS A 99 -23.93 -13.61 -22.38
N LEU A 100 -23.78 -12.36 -21.90
CA LEU A 100 -22.91 -11.37 -22.53
C LEU A 100 -21.46 -11.87 -22.62
N ALA A 101 -20.90 -12.45 -21.55
CA ALA A 101 -19.54 -12.98 -21.59
C ALA A 101 -19.38 -14.21 -22.51
N LYS A 102 -20.40 -15.07 -22.61
CA LYS A 102 -20.36 -16.30 -23.42
C LYS A 102 -20.61 -16.04 -24.90
N TRP A 103 -21.58 -15.17 -25.22
CA TRP A 103 -22.07 -14.94 -26.58
C TRP A 103 -21.67 -13.59 -27.15
N GLU A 104 -21.02 -12.74 -26.34
CA GLU A 104 -20.69 -11.34 -26.66
C GLU A 104 -21.92 -10.49 -26.97
N TYR A 105 -23.08 -10.97 -26.53
CA TYR A 105 -24.38 -10.38 -26.72
C TYR A 105 -25.34 -10.81 -25.61
N SER A 106 -26.25 -9.92 -25.23
CA SER A 106 -27.30 -10.15 -24.24
C SER A 106 -28.63 -9.72 -24.83
N ASN A 107 -29.69 -10.51 -24.59
CA ASN A 107 -31.04 -10.20 -25.05
C ASN A 107 -31.74 -9.14 -24.19
N LYS A 108 -31.28 -8.94 -22.95
CA LYS A 108 -31.74 -7.87 -22.08
C LYS A 108 -30.71 -6.75 -21.99
N LYS A 109 -31.20 -5.53 -21.84
CA LYS A 109 -30.37 -4.36 -21.59
C LYS A 109 -29.83 -4.42 -20.16
N LEU A 110 -28.51 -4.54 -20.03
CA LEU A 110 -27.79 -4.37 -18.76
C LEU A 110 -27.51 -2.88 -18.53
N GLU A 111 -27.62 -2.42 -17.29
CA GLU A 111 -27.22 -1.05 -16.91
C GLU A 111 -25.69 -1.03 -16.75
N VAL A 112 -25.00 -0.26 -17.59
CA VAL A 112 -23.55 -0.04 -17.44
C VAL A 112 -23.35 1.08 -16.43
N LEU A 113 -22.65 0.78 -15.34
CA LEU A 113 -22.32 1.75 -14.29
C LEU A 113 -21.04 2.51 -14.64
N THR A 114 -20.00 1.79 -15.06
CA THR A 114 -18.72 2.35 -15.48
C THR A 114 -17.94 1.34 -16.32
N SER A 115 -17.01 1.81 -17.14
CA SER A 115 -16.16 0.98 -17.99
C SER A 115 -14.94 1.75 -18.47
N ASP A 116 -13.80 1.07 -18.64
CA ASP A 116 -12.63 1.66 -19.28
C ASP A 116 -11.70 0.59 -19.90
N ARG A 117 -10.70 1.05 -20.66
CA ARG A 117 -9.58 0.25 -21.16
C ARG A 117 -8.43 0.23 -20.16
N ILE A 118 -7.74 -0.90 -20.08
CA ILE A 118 -6.58 -1.11 -19.22
C ILE A 118 -5.32 -1.14 -20.09
N PHE A 119 -4.66 0.01 -20.26
CA PHE A 119 -3.55 0.16 -21.22
C PHE A 119 -2.30 -0.65 -20.89
N SER A 120 -1.90 -0.75 -19.61
CA SER A 120 -0.71 -1.55 -19.22
C SER A 120 -0.98 -3.06 -19.30
N GLY A 121 -2.26 -3.41 -19.25
CA GLY A 121 -2.79 -4.74 -19.11
C GLY A 121 -2.73 -5.32 -17.70
N TYR A 122 -1.93 -4.78 -16.77
CA TYR A 122 -1.84 -5.35 -15.42
C TYR A 122 -2.91 -4.76 -14.50
N PHE A 123 -3.58 -5.65 -13.77
CA PHE A 123 -4.62 -5.27 -12.82
C PHE A 123 -4.09 -4.27 -11.77
N LYS A 124 -2.87 -4.50 -11.25
CA LYS A 124 -2.23 -3.64 -10.25
C LYS A 124 -1.88 -2.22 -10.68
N ASP A 125 -1.81 -1.95 -11.99
CA ASP A 125 -1.40 -0.64 -12.48
C ASP A 125 -2.60 0.29 -12.65
N TYR A 126 -3.78 -0.29 -12.88
CA TYR A 126 -5.02 0.45 -13.09
C TYR A 126 -5.84 0.55 -11.80
N PHE A 127 -5.80 -0.52 -11.00
CA PHE A 127 -6.42 -0.57 -9.70
C PHE A 127 -5.30 -0.49 -8.67
N ASN A 128 -5.45 0.34 -7.62
CA ASN A 128 -4.48 0.51 -6.54
C ASN A 128 -4.33 -0.78 -5.72
N PHE A 129 -3.84 -1.86 -6.32
CA PHE A 129 -3.70 -3.18 -5.72
C PHE A 129 -2.24 -3.58 -5.62
N VAL A 130 -1.91 -4.24 -4.52
CA VAL A 130 -0.59 -4.77 -4.21
C VAL A 130 -0.66 -6.28 -4.10
N ASP A 131 0.45 -6.96 -4.37
CA ASP A 131 0.52 -8.41 -4.17
C ASP A 131 0.63 -8.77 -2.67
N GLU A 132 0.67 -10.06 -2.36
CA GLU A 132 0.71 -10.52 -0.96
C GLU A 132 1.99 -10.12 -0.22
N GLY A 133 3.14 -10.06 -0.91
CA GLY A 133 4.40 -9.67 -0.29
C GLY A 133 4.38 -8.19 0.09
N GLU A 134 3.95 -7.34 -0.84
CA GLU A 134 3.74 -5.91 -0.62
C GLU A 134 2.64 -5.67 0.44
N TYR A 135 1.56 -6.45 0.43
CA TYR A 135 0.51 -6.40 1.46
C TYR A 135 1.06 -6.68 2.86
N LEU A 136 1.88 -7.73 3.04
CA LEU A 136 2.45 -8.07 4.35
C LEU A 136 3.33 -6.94 4.88
N LYS A 137 4.14 -6.34 4.00
CA LYS A 137 4.97 -5.17 4.32
C LYS A 137 4.10 -3.98 4.74
N LEU A 138 3.15 -3.57 3.89
CA LEU A 138 2.25 -2.45 4.16
C LEU A 138 1.38 -2.65 5.42
N SER A 139 0.88 -3.86 5.64
CA SER A 139 0.10 -4.20 6.82
C SER A 139 0.93 -4.08 8.08
N SER A 140 2.19 -4.52 8.04
CA SER A 140 3.11 -4.38 9.18
C SER A 140 3.44 -2.92 9.44
N ASP A 141 3.72 -2.14 8.39
CA ASP A 141 4.05 -0.72 8.49
C ASP A 141 2.86 0.10 9.04
N ARG A 142 1.62 -0.23 8.64
CA ARG A 142 0.40 0.41 9.17
C ARG A 142 0.12 0.08 10.62
N LEU A 143 0.50 -1.11 11.08
CA LEU A 143 0.36 -1.51 12.47
C LEU A 143 1.16 -0.58 13.40
N ILE A 144 2.31 -0.06 12.93
CA ILE A 144 3.07 0.96 13.65
C ILE A 144 2.23 2.22 13.87
N GLY A 145 1.50 2.66 12.85
CA GLY A 145 0.59 3.80 12.97
C GLY A 145 -0.56 3.58 13.95
N ASP A 146 -1.05 2.34 14.09
CA ASP A 146 -2.05 1.97 15.09
C ASP A 146 -1.46 2.02 16.50
N TYR A 147 -0.22 1.55 16.72
CA TYR A 147 0.45 1.68 18.01
C TYR A 147 0.69 3.15 18.41
N ILE A 148 1.06 4.01 17.47
CA ILE A 148 1.20 5.46 17.70
C ILE A 148 -0.14 6.09 18.08
N LYS A 149 -1.24 5.62 17.46
CA LYS A 149 -2.58 6.05 17.83
C LYS A 149 -2.93 5.62 19.25
N ASP A 150 -2.65 4.38 19.61
CA ASP A 150 -2.97 3.84 20.93
C ASP A 150 -2.11 4.49 22.03
N ALA A 151 -0.89 4.94 21.69
CA ALA A 151 -0.05 5.78 22.54
C ALA A 151 -0.53 7.26 22.64
N GLY A 152 -1.59 7.64 21.93
CA GLY A 152 -2.14 9.00 21.97
C GLY A 152 -1.30 10.06 21.26
N LEU A 153 -0.38 9.65 20.37
CA LEU A 153 0.57 10.53 19.69
C LEU A 153 0.08 11.03 18.32
N ILE A 154 -1.04 10.51 17.82
CA ILE A 154 -1.61 10.99 16.54
C ILE A 154 -2.21 12.38 16.74
N GLY A 155 -1.80 13.31 15.89
CA GLY A 155 -2.24 14.70 16.01
C GLY A 155 -1.43 15.65 15.15
N GLU A 156 -1.77 16.93 15.30
CA GLU A 156 -1.07 18.04 14.69
C GLU A 156 -0.53 18.94 15.80
N TYR A 157 0.78 19.18 15.78
CA TYR A 157 1.53 19.84 16.83
C TYR A 157 2.22 21.07 16.24
N LYS A 158 1.94 22.25 16.78
CA LYS A 158 2.73 23.44 16.48
C LYS A 158 4.10 23.27 17.09
N ILE A 159 5.15 23.56 16.34
CA ILE A 159 6.53 23.39 16.79
C ILE A 159 7.35 24.67 16.60
N LYS A 160 8.37 24.85 17.44
CA LYS A 160 9.46 25.82 17.25
C LYS A 160 10.78 25.07 17.13
N ILE A 161 11.52 25.27 16.05
CA ILE A 161 12.86 24.68 15.91
C ILE A 161 13.83 25.48 16.76
N TYR A 162 14.58 24.79 17.63
CA TYR A 162 15.60 25.42 18.47
C TYR A 162 17.02 25.12 18.01
N ARG A 163 17.24 23.97 17.36
CA ARG A 163 18.56 23.57 16.87
C ARG A 163 18.43 22.71 15.62
N ASP A 164 19.28 22.93 14.62
CA ASP A 164 19.42 22.06 13.45
C ASP A 164 20.90 21.87 13.15
N ASN A 165 21.35 20.61 13.04
CA ASN A 165 22.72 20.25 12.66
C ASN A 165 23.82 20.95 13.47
N GLY A 166 23.56 21.17 14.76
CA GLY A 166 24.51 21.83 15.67
C GLY A 166 24.38 23.35 15.75
N VAL A 167 23.62 23.97 14.85
CA VAL A 167 23.34 25.42 14.85
C VAL A 167 22.15 25.72 15.75
N ASN A 168 22.28 26.71 16.63
CA ASN A 168 21.22 27.12 17.55
C ASN A 168 20.39 28.27 16.95
N TYR A 169 19.07 28.19 17.10
CA TYR A 169 18.08 29.14 16.59
C TYR A 169 17.15 29.68 17.69
N PHE A 170 17.55 29.60 18.97
CA PHE A 170 16.71 29.98 20.12
C PHE A 170 16.03 31.35 19.96
N ASP A 171 16.81 32.34 19.50
CA ASP A 171 16.37 33.73 19.36
C ASP A 171 15.65 34.01 18.03
N LEU A 172 15.60 33.03 17.12
CA LEU A 172 14.89 33.15 15.85
C LEU A 172 13.49 32.54 15.97
N ASN A 173 12.54 33.11 15.22
CA ASN A 173 11.19 32.57 15.15
C ASN A 173 11.06 31.53 14.03
N ILE A 174 11.75 30.40 14.21
CA ILE A 174 11.65 29.26 13.30
C ILE A 174 10.48 28.39 13.76
N GLU A 175 9.33 28.54 13.10
CA GLU A 175 8.08 27.88 13.44
C GLU A 175 7.70 26.83 12.41
N GLY A 176 6.87 25.88 12.82
CA GLY A 176 6.34 24.88 11.93
C GLY A 176 5.22 24.05 12.55
N VAL A 177 4.86 22.99 11.85
CA VAL A 177 3.85 22.03 12.23
C VAL A 177 4.42 20.62 12.05
N LEU A 178 4.30 19.80 13.08
CA LEU A 178 4.51 18.35 13.04
C LEU A 178 3.15 17.67 13.01
N LYS A 179 2.91 16.81 12.02
CA LYS A 179 1.71 16.01 11.90
C LYS A 179 2.06 14.53 11.95
N LEU A 180 1.50 13.85 12.94
CA LEU A 180 1.59 12.40 13.11
C LEU A 180 0.27 11.79 12.66
N THR A 181 0.33 10.93 11.64
CA THR A 181 -0.82 10.21 11.08
C THR A 181 -0.56 8.71 11.18
N ARG A 182 -1.59 7.88 10.98
CA ARG A 182 -1.38 6.42 10.94
C ARG A 182 -0.46 5.95 9.80
N LYS A 183 -0.21 6.77 8.79
CA LYS A 183 0.64 6.40 7.63
C LYS A 183 2.08 6.87 7.79
N GLY A 184 2.33 7.88 8.62
CA GLY A 184 3.63 8.51 8.67
C GLY A 184 3.62 9.89 9.31
N VAL A 185 4.74 10.57 9.12
CA VAL A 185 5.09 11.86 9.70
C VAL A 185 5.21 12.91 8.60
N ILE A 186 4.64 14.09 8.84
CA ILE A 186 4.85 15.27 8.01
C ILE A 186 5.34 16.39 8.92
N ILE A 187 6.42 17.07 8.55
CA ILE A 187 6.90 18.28 9.22
C ILE A 187 7.00 19.38 8.18
N GLU A 188 6.42 20.54 8.46
CA GLU A 188 6.51 21.73 7.62
C GLU A 188 6.97 22.91 8.45
N THR A 189 8.03 23.60 8.03
CA THR A 189 8.61 24.71 8.80
C THR A 189 9.06 25.84 7.88
N ASN A 190 9.35 27.01 8.46
CA ASN A 190 10.03 28.10 7.76
C ASN A 190 11.57 27.99 7.79
N LEU A 191 12.15 26.89 8.29
CA LEU A 191 13.59 26.62 8.23
C LEU A 191 13.97 26.19 6.79
N PRO A 192 14.91 26.87 6.10
CA PRO A 192 15.27 26.51 4.73
C PRO A 192 15.76 25.07 4.54
N THR A 193 16.41 24.47 5.55
CA THR A 193 16.90 23.09 5.52
C THR A 193 15.84 22.04 5.88
N LEU A 194 14.67 22.47 6.36
CA LEU A 194 13.56 21.60 6.77
C LEU A 194 12.21 22.25 6.42
N THR A 195 12.09 22.77 5.20
CA THR A 195 10.85 23.42 4.76
C THR A 195 9.69 22.43 4.74
N ARG A 196 9.95 21.23 4.24
CA ARG A 196 9.04 20.09 4.28
C ARG A 196 9.82 18.79 4.42
N PHE A 197 9.36 17.95 5.34
CA PHE A 197 9.82 16.59 5.55
C PHE A 197 8.61 15.68 5.56
N GLU A 198 8.71 14.55 4.87
CA GLU A 198 7.67 13.53 4.81
C GLU A 198 8.31 12.16 4.92
N GLY A 199 7.76 11.29 5.76
CA GLY A 199 8.25 9.94 5.93
C GLY A 199 7.16 8.96 6.36
N THR A 200 7.31 7.71 5.93
CA THR A 200 6.39 6.61 6.27
C THR A 200 7.02 5.69 7.29
N TYR A 201 6.22 5.12 8.18
CA TYR A 201 6.73 4.15 9.15
C TYR A 201 7.25 2.89 8.47
N ASP A 202 8.26 2.26 9.07
CA ASP A 202 8.77 0.97 8.62
C ASP A 202 8.81 0.02 9.83
N ALA A 203 8.03 -1.05 9.79
CA ALA A 203 7.95 -2.02 10.87
C ALA A 203 9.30 -2.69 11.19
N SER A 204 10.17 -2.85 10.20
CA SER A 204 11.51 -3.45 10.41
C SER A 204 12.45 -2.54 11.22
N LEU A 205 12.15 -1.24 11.30
CA LEU A 205 12.89 -0.28 12.12
C LEU A 205 12.24 -0.06 13.50
N ASN A 206 11.07 -0.65 13.75
CA ASN A 206 10.28 -0.47 14.97
C ASN A 206 9.96 -1.83 15.62
N THR A 207 10.98 -2.66 15.83
CA THR A 207 10.81 -4.02 16.38
C THR A 207 10.45 -4.04 17.86
N ASN A 208 10.77 -2.98 18.62
CA ASN A 208 10.38 -2.83 20.01
C ASN A 208 9.27 -1.76 20.16
N ILE A 209 8.05 -2.22 20.43
CA ILE A 209 6.86 -1.37 20.57
C ILE A 209 6.91 -0.48 21.81
N GLU A 210 7.68 -0.84 22.84
CA GLU A 210 7.83 -0.01 24.04
C GLU A 210 8.42 1.37 23.71
N PHE A 211 9.29 1.45 22.69
CA PHE A 211 9.83 2.72 22.21
C PHE A 211 8.76 3.62 21.61
N ILE A 212 7.77 3.06 20.91
CA ILE A 212 6.65 3.82 20.37
C ILE A 212 5.82 4.44 21.50
N ASN A 213 5.57 3.67 22.56
CA ASN A 213 4.88 4.16 23.76
C ASN A 213 5.66 5.27 24.48
N GLN A 214 6.97 5.33 24.28
CA GLN A 214 7.85 6.40 24.77
C GLN A 214 8.01 7.57 23.77
N GLY A 215 7.27 7.55 22.66
CA GLY A 215 7.32 8.61 21.65
C GLY A 215 8.43 8.47 20.61
N ILE A 216 9.10 7.32 20.54
CA ILE A 216 10.18 7.05 19.59
C ILE A 216 9.66 6.17 18.44
N VAL A 217 9.73 6.69 17.22
CA VAL A 217 9.32 5.97 16.01
C VAL A 217 10.33 6.18 14.89
N ALA A 218 10.56 5.15 14.09
CA ALA A 218 11.43 5.20 12.92
C ALA A 218 10.68 4.91 11.61
N GLY A 219 11.28 5.29 10.49
CA GLY A 219 10.69 5.06 9.18
C GLY A 219 11.61 5.43 8.04
N ARG A 220 11.06 5.49 6.83
CA ARG A 220 11.75 5.87 5.60
C ARG A 220 11.32 7.25 5.15
N ILE A 221 12.26 8.00 4.59
CA ILE A 221 12.01 9.35 4.08
C ILE A 221 11.44 9.24 2.66
N SER A 222 10.34 9.93 2.39
CA SER A 222 9.70 9.92 1.08
C SER A 222 10.62 10.53 0.02
N LEU A 223 10.57 9.99 -1.21
CA LEU A 223 11.30 10.48 -2.39
C LEU A 223 12.83 10.46 -2.27
N LYS A 224 13.40 9.80 -1.25
CA LYS A 224 14.83 9.60 -1.10
C LYS A 224 15.14 8.12 -0.96
N ASP A 225 15.86 7.58 -1.95
CA ASP A 225 16.35 6.22 -1.88
C ASP A 225 17.33 6.08 -0.72
N ARG A 226 17.22 4.96 0.03
CA ARG A 226 18.11 4.62 1.16
C ARG A 226 18.19 5.68 2.27
N ALA A 227 17.10 6.42 2.50
CA ALA A 227 17.02 7.40 3.57
C ALA A 227 16.05 6.96 4.68
N ILE A 228 16.49 7.03 5.93
CA ILE A 228 15.69 6.68 7.11
C ILE A 228 15.60 7.85 8.08
N PHE A 229 14.58 7.82 8.93
CA PHE A 229 14.45 8.76 10.04
C PHE A 229 14.14 8.05 11.35
N SER A 230 14.44 8.74 12.44
CA SER A 230 13.93 8.48 13.78
C SER A 230 13.39 9.79 14.34
N LEU A 231 12.14 9.75 14.80
CA LEU A 231 11.47 10.83 15.50
C LEU A 231 11.31 10.42 16.96
N ASN A 232 11.73 11.27 17.88
CA ASN A 232 11.43 11.18 19.30
C ASN A 232 10.57 12.38 19.69
N ILE A 233 9.40 12.16 20.27
CA ILE A 233 8.52 13.20 20.81
C ILE A 233 8.17 12.90 22.27
N ASP A 234 8.50 13.84 23.15
CA ASP A 234 8.11 13.81 24.55
C ASP A 234 7.09 14.94 24.77
N LEU A 235 5.81 14.56 24.83
CA LEU A 235 4.71 15.51 25.01
C LEU A 235 4.68 16.12 26.42
N GLU A 236 5.18 15.42 27.43
CA GLU A 236 5.26 15.94 28.80
C GLU A 236 6.31 17.04 28.91
N LYS A 237 7.50 16.79 28.34
CA LYS A 237 8.58 17.79 28.25
C LYS A 237 8.39 18.79 27.12
N LYS A 238 7.36 18.62 26.29
CA LYS A 238 7.07 19.44 25.11
C LYS A 238 8.28 19.59 24.18
N MET A 239 9.02 18.51 23.95
CA MET A 239 10.20 18.53 23.09
C MET A 239 10.24 17.35 22.15
N GLY A 240 10.93 17.51 21.03
CA GLY A 240 11.18 16.40 20.14
C GLY A 240 12.44 16.56 19.33
N THR A 241 12.94 15.44 18.83
CA THR A 241 14.12 15.35 17.98
C THR A 241 13.79 14.55 16.73
N LEU A 242 14.06 15.13 15.57
CA LEU A 242 14.10 14.41 14.30
C LEU A 242 15.56 14.14 13.96
N THR A 243 15.91 12.87 13.76
CA THR A 243 17.19 12.46 13.17
C THR A 243 16.93 11.82 11.82
N SER A 244 17.63 12.27 10.78
CA SER A 244 17.66 11.60 9.48
C SER A 244 19.05 11.07 9.16
N LEU A 245 19.08 9.95 8.45
CA LEU A 245 20.28 9.39 7.86
C LEU A 245 20.01 9.12 6.38
N GLU A 246 20.83 9.72 5.54
CA GLU A 246 20.74 9.63 4.08
C GLU A 246 22.05 9.05 3.55
N VAL A 247 21.94 8.08 2.64
CA VAL A 247 23.09 7.51 1.93
C VAL A 247 23.06 8.03 0.50
N GLU A 248 23.98 8.92 0.17
CA GLU A 248 24.18 9.42 -1.18
C GLU A 248 25.30 8.62 -1.85
N VAL A 249 25.14 8.26 -3.12
CA VAL A 249 26.22 7.66 -3.91
C VAL A 249 26.73 8.74 -4.87
N ASP A 250 28.01 9.09 -4.77
CA ASP A 250 28.60 10.08 -5.66
C ASP A 250 28.85 9.54 -7.08
N GLN A 251 29.34 10.40 -7.97
CA GLN A 251 29.61 10.05 -9.37
C GLN A 251 30.71 8.97 -9.52
N GLU A 252 31.52 8.76 -8.49
CA GLU A 252 32.60 7.76 -8.45
C GLU A 252 32.14 6.45 -7.78
N GLY A 253 30.89 6.39 -7.30
CA GLY A 253 30.30 5.21 -6.65
C GLY A 253 30.60 5.12 -5.15
N VAL A 254 31.10 6.18 -4.52
CA VAL A 254 31.40 6.23 -3.09
C VAL A 254 30.13 6.57 -2.31
N GLU A 255 29.83 5.77 -1.26
CA GLU A 255 28.71 6.02 -0.36
C GLU A 255 29.08 7.11 0.67
N LEU A 256 28.40 8.26 0.58
CA LEU A 256 28.47 9.37 1.52
C LEU A 256 27.26 9.32 2.46
N ASN A 257 27.53 9.21 3.76
CA ASN A 257 26.50 9.20 4.78
C ASN A 257 26.29 10.61 5.32
N LYS A 258 25.09 11.15 5.11
CA LYS A 258 24.67 12.44 5.67
C LYS A 258 23.72 12.19 6.83
N ARG A 259 24.13 12.60 8.03
CA ARG A 259 23.27 12.60 9.21
C ARG A 259 22.80 14.02 9.49
N MET A 260 21.50 14.20 9.66
CA MET A 260 20.95 15.46 10.14
C MET A 260 20.19 15.26 11.45
N THR A 261 20.20 16.27 12.32
CA THR A 261 19.48 16.24 13.59
C THR A 261 18.88 17.60 13.85
N THR A 262 17.55 17.64 13.91
CA THR A 262 16.75 18.81 14.23
C THR A 262 16.07 18.59 15.56
N THR A 263 16.12 19.59 16.43
CA THR A 263 15.44 19.55 17.72
C THR A 263 14.48 20.71 17.85
N PHE A 264 13.29 20.41 18.36
CA PHE A 264 12.16 21.32 18.40
C PHE A 264 11.41 21.24 19.74
N ILE A 265 10.66 22.30 20.01
CA ILE A 265 9.74 22.41 21.14
C ILE A 265 8.32 22.34 20.60
N VAL A 266 7.45 21.58 21.26
CA VAL A 266 6.01 21.53 20.99
C VAL A 266 5.35 22.71 21.69
N LYS A 267 4.63 23.54 20.95
CA LYS A 267 3.88 24.67 21.50
C LYS A 267 2.50 24.21 22.00
N ASP A 268 1.98 24.95 22.96
CA ASP A 268 0.59 24.86 23.41
C ASP A 268 -0.42 25.25 22.31
#